data_AF-A0A837FFQ2-F1
#
_entry.id   AF-A0A837FFQ2-F1
#
_cell.length_a   1.000
_cell.length_b   1.000
_cell.length_c   1.000
_cell.angle_alpha   90.00
_cell.angle_beta   90.00
_cell.angle_gamma   90.00
#
_symmetry.space_group_name_H-M   'P 1'
#
loop_
_entity.id
_entity.type
_entity.pdbx_description
1 polymer ?
#
loop_
_entity_poly.entity_id
_entity_poly.type
_entity_poly.pdbx_seq_one_letter_code
_entity_poly.pdbx_strand_id
1 'polypeptide(L)' 'MKDHITHPQGRKSYIWRFLALSAIGRNVIHITATTEREAREQSPAGCVMVFAGRLPVEVRHA' A
#
# COMPACT_ATOMS: atom_id res chain seq x y z
N MET A 1 12.97 27.60 -21.00
CA MET A 1 12.09 27.67 -19.83
C MET A 1 11.58 26.27 -19.61
N LYS A 2 12.04 25.56 -18.56
CA LYS A 2 11.57 24.20 -18.29
C LYS A 2 10.40 24.34 -17.32
N ASP A 3 9.21 23.97 -17.76
CA ASP A 3 8.01 23.96 -16.94
C ASP A 3 8.19 22.94 -15.82
N HIS A 4 8.67 23.44 -14.68
CA HIS A 4 8.80 22.67 -13.46
C HIS A 4 7.41 22.62 -12.82
N ILE A 5 6.56 21.74 -13.33
CA ILE A 5 5.39 21.29 -12.57
C ILE A 5 5.97 20.43 -11.45
N THR A 6 6.38 21.06 -10.35
CA THR A 6 6.58 20.36 -9.08
C THR A 6 5.22 19.80 -8.70
N HIS A 7 4.95 18.56 -9.12
CA HIS A 7 3.98 17.75 -8.42
C HIS A 7 4.31 17.87 -6.93
N PRO A 8 3.35 18.22 -6.06
CA PRO A 8 3.62 18.29 -4.64
C PRO A 8 4.30 16.99 -4.26
N GLN A 9 5.50 17.08 -3.70
CA GLN A 9 6.25 15.94 -3.17
C GLN A 9 5.56 15.43 -1.88
N GLY A 10 4.23 15.43 -1.88
CA GLY A 10 3.39 14.82 -0.88
C GLY A 10 3.65 13.33 -0.96
N ARG A 11 4.38 12.86 0.05
CA ARG A 11 4.46 11.47 0.53
C ARG A 11 3.56 10.54 -0.30
N LYS A 12 4.14 9.86 -1.29
CA LYS A 12 3.44 8.85 -2.10
C LYS A 12 3.16 7.57 -1.30
N SER A 13 2.95 7.67 0.01
CA SER A 13 2.58 6.54 0.85
C SER A 13 1.12 6.24 0.60
N TYR A 14 0.83 5.01 0.19
CA TYR A 14 -0.51 4.51 0.01
C TYR A 14 -0.76 3.36 0.98
N ILE A 15 -2.03 3.17 1.33
CA ILE A 15 -2.48 1.97 2.04
C ILE A 15 -2.78 0.92 0.97
N TRP A 16 -1.95 -0.11 0.92
CA TRP A 16 -2.15 -1.28 0.08
C TRP A 16 -2.96 -2.30 0.86
N ARG A 17 -4.11 -2.70 0.29
CA ARG A 17 -4.99 -3.70 0.87
C ARG A 17 -4.76 -5.03 0.20
N PHE A 18 -4.48 -6.04 1.00
CA PHE A 18 -4.32 -7.41 0.54
C PHE A 18 -5.26 -8.34 1.28
N LEU A 19 -5.79 -9.30 0.55
CA LEU A 19 -6.43 -10.48 1.11
C LEU A 19 -5.34 -11.53 1.35
N ALA A 20 -5.00 -11.75 2.62
CA ALA A 20 -4.11 -12.80 3.06
C ALA A 20 -4.89 -14.10 3.19
N LEU A 21 -4.51 -15.10 2.39
CA LEU A 21 -5.08 -16.45 2.40
C LEU A 21 -4.05 -17.41 3.00
N SER A 22 -4.47 -18.20 3.98
CA SER A 22 -3.64 -19.21 4.64
C SER A 22 -4.42 -20.51 4.82
N ALA A 23 -3.75 -21.58 5.21
CA ALA A 23 -4.40 -22.87 5.50
C ALA A 23 -5.41 -22.80 6.66
N ILE A 24 -5.26 -21.82 7.55
CA ILE A 24 -6.09 -21.63 8.76
C ILE A 24 -7.15 -20.54 8.60
N GLY A 25 -7.20 -19.84 7.46
CA GLY A 25 -8.24 -18.86 7.18
C GLY A 25 -7.83 -17.71 6.26
N ARG A 26 -8.68 -16.67 6.25
CA ARG A 26 -8.58 -15.51 5.37
C ARG A 26 -8.72 -14.21 6.16
N ASN A 27 -7.80 -13.27 5.95
CA ASN A 27 -7.84 -11.95 6.57
C ASN A 27 -7.53 -10.84 5.55
N VAL A 28 -8.03 -9.63 5.77
CA VAL A 28 -7.65 -8.45 4.99
C VAL A 28 -6.63 -7.66 5.79
N ILE A 29 -5.43 -7.49 5.24
CA ILE A 29 -4.36 -6.71 5.86
C ILE A 29 -4.12 -5.41 5.10
N HIS A 30 -3.62 -4.41 5.82
CA HIS A 30 -3.37 -3.06 5.32
C HIS A 30 -1.88 -2.76 5.52
N ILE A 31 -1.17 -2.49 4.43
CA ILE A 31 0.27 -2.21 4.46
C ILE A 31 0.50 -0.82 3.84
N THR A 32 1.10 0.07 4.62
CA THR A 32 1.45 1.41 4.13
C THR A 32 2.80 1.36 3.43
N ALA A 33 2.82 1.60 2.13
CA ALA A 33 4.04 1.59 1.34
C ALA A 33 3.95 2.54 0.15
N THR A 34 5.11 2.90 -0.43
CA THR A 34 5.10 3.78 -1.62
C THR A 34 4.79 3.01 -2.90
N THR A 35 5.19 1.74 -2.95
CA THR A 35 4.97 0.84 -4.08
C THR A 35 4.32 -0.47 -3.65
N GLU A 36 3.70 -1.17 -4.60
CA GLU A 36 3.12 -2.49 -4.35
C GLU A 36 4.20 -3.50 -3.93
N ARG A 37 5.39 -3.41 -4.55
CA ARG A 37 6.51 -4.31 -4.28
C ARG A 37 6.95 -4.22 -2.82
N GLU A 38 7.16 -3.01 -2.31
CA GLU A 38 7.47 -2.79 -0.89
C GLU A 38 6.37 -3.34 0.02
N ALA A 39 5.10 -3.17 -0.38
CA ALA A 39 3.98 -3.69 0.38
C ALA A 39 3.96 -5.24 0.39
N ARG A 40 4.33 -5.88 -0.72
CA ARG A 40 4.45 -7.33 -0.83
C ARG A 40 5.62 -7.89 -0.02
N GLU A 41 6.74 -7.18 0.02
CA GLU A 41 7.91 -7.58 0.82
C GLU A 41 7.62 -7.56 2.33
N GLN A 42 6.76 -6.64 2.77
CA GLN A 42 6.28 -6.57 4.15
C GLN A 42 5.16 -7.58 4.47
N SER A 43 4.71 -8.37 3.49
CA SER A 43 3.62 -9.32 3.71
C SER A 43 4.09 -10.54 4.53
N PRO A 44 3.24 -11.10 5.41
CA PRO A 44 3.61 -12.26 6.23
C PRO A 44 3.99 -13.48 5.39
N ALA A 45 5.07 -14.16 5.78
CA ALA A 45 5.45 -15.44 5.17
C ALA A 45 4.37 -16.51 5.44
N GLY A 46 4.15 -17.41 4.48
CA GLY A 46 3.18 -18.50 4.58
C GLY A 46 1.73 -18.12 4.26
N CYS A 47 1.48 -16.91 3.76
CA CYS A 47 0.18 -16.49 3.22
C CYS A 47 0.27 -16.19 1.72
N VAL A 48 -0.77 -16.56 0.98
CA VAL A 48 -0.98 -16.08 -0.40
C VAL A 48 -1.62 -14.71 -0.34
N MET A 49 -0.99 -13.74 -0.99
CA MET A 49 -1.38 -12.32 -0.94
C MET A 49 -2.05 -11.89 -2.24
N VAL A 50 -3.37 -11.70 -2.20
CA VAL A 50 -4.16 -11.21 -3.33
C VAL A 50 -4.36 -9.70 -3.16
N PHE A 51 -3.94 -8.93 -4.16
CA PHE A 51 -4.14 -7.47 -4.16
C PHE A 51 -5.62 -7.14 -4.29
N ALA A 52 -6.14 -6.34 -3.36
CA ALA A 52 -7.55 -5.96 -3.31
C ALA A 52 -7.77 -4.48 -3.68
N GLY A 53 -6.77 -3.62 -3.48
CA GLY A 53 -6.86 -2.21 -3.83
C GLY A 53 -5.84 -1.33 -3.12
N ARG A 54 -5.75 -0.07 -3.57
CA ARG A 54 -4.85 0.94 -3.01
C ARG A 54 -5.64 2.19 -2.64
N LEU A 55 -5.49 2.66 -1.41
CA LEU A 55 -6.11 3.89 -0.92
C LEU A 55 -5.03 4.95 -0.63
N PRO A 56 -5.31 6.24 -0.85
CA PRO A 56 -4.42 7.30 -0.37
C PRO A 56 -4.37 7.26 1.16
N VAL A 57 -3.19 7.48 1.74
CA VAL A 57 -3.09 7.71 3.20
C VAL A 57 -3.78 9.04 3.48
N GLU A 58 -4.79 9.03 4.35
CA GLU A 58 -5.46 10.27 4.78
C GLU A 58 -4.44 11.23 5.39
N VAL A 59 -4.31 12.41 4.79
CA VAL A 59 -3.66 13.55 5.43
C VAL A 59 -4.68 14.13 6.40
N ARG A 60 -4.48 13.92 7.70
CA ARG A 60 -5.14 14.74 8.71
C ARG A 60 -4.63 16.16 8.53
N HIS A 61 -5.47 17.04 7.99
CA HIS A 61 -5.26 18.47 8.11
C HIS A 61 -5.48 18.83 9.58
N ALA A 62 -4.41 19.30 10.23
CA ALA A 62 -4.45 19.81 11.60
C ALA A 62 -5.00 21.24 11.62
#